data_AF-A0A9D1TGY9-F1
#
_entry.id   AF-A0A9D1TGY9-F1
#
_cell.length_a   1.000
_cell.length_b   1.000
_cell.length_c   1.000
_cell.angle_alpha   90.00
_cell.angle_beta   90.00
_cell.angle_gamma   90.00
#
_symmetry.space_group_name_H-M   'P 1'
#
loop_
_entity.id
_entity.type
_entity.pdbx_description
1 polymer ?
#
loop_
_entity_poly.entity_id
_entity_poly.type
_entity_poly.pdbx_seq_one_letter_code
_entity_poly.pdbx_strand_id
1 'polypeptide(L)' 'MLTFDEFARLPMKEKAERYVELSDKDKFRARITEFDAENSCEVVKVSTKKEDIEAHEKFMRELKQAIKEGKVNLLQRNKD' A
#
# COMPACT_ATOMS: atom_id res chain seq x y z
N MET A 1 12.02 -3.49 -21.14
CA MET A 1 11.44 -3.29 -19.80
C MET A 1 10.46 -4.43 -19.59
N LEU A 2 10.70 -5.28 -18.61
CA LEU A 2 9.84 -6.42 -18.30
C LEU A 2 8.55 -5.91 -17.66
N THR A 3 7.39 -6.45 -18.06
CA THR A 3 6.11 -6.10 -17.42
C THR A 3 5.90 -6.91 -16.14
N PHE A 4 5.05 -6.41 -15.24
CA PHE A 4 4.68 -7.14 -14.03
C PHE A 4 4.07 -8.52 -14.32
N ASP A 5 3.20 -8.64 -15.34
CA ASP A 5 2.53 -9.92 -15.66
C ASP A 5 3.51 -10.98 -16.19
N GLU A 6 4.51 -10.55 -16.96
CA GLU A 6 5.60 -11.42 -17.41
C GLU A 6 6.49 -11.84 -16.25
N PHE A 7 6.85 -10.89 -15.37
CA PHE A 7 7.63 -11.14 -14.16
C PHE A 7 6.94 -12.10 -13.20
N ALA A 8 5.63 -11.94 -12.98
CA ALA A 8 4.85 -12.75 -12.05
C ALA A 8 4.82 -14.24 -12.43
N ARG A 9 4.95 -14.56 -13.72
CA ARG A 9 4.97 -15.94 -14.26
C ARG A 9 6.34 -16.60 -14.19
N LEU A 10 7.41 -15.85 -13.89
CA LEU A 10 8.76 -16.39 -13.79
C LEU A 10 8.93 -17.29 -12.54
N PRO A 11 9.81 -18.29 -12.60
CA PRO A 11 10.27 -19.02 -11.42
C PRO A 11 10.90 -18.08 -10.38
N MET A 12 10.78 -18.38 -9.09
CA MET A 12 11.32 -17.53 -8.01
C MET A 12 12.83 -17.24 -8.15
N LYS A 13 13.61 -18.21 -8.64
CA LYS A 13 15.04 -18.03 -8.90
C LYS A 13 15.31 -16.95 -9.94
N GLU A 14 14.48 -16.89 -10.99
CA GLU A 14 14.60 -15.91 -12.07
C GLU A 14 14.01 -14.55 -11.69
N LYS A 15 13.00 -14.51 -10.82
CA LYS A 15 12.43 -13.26 -10.30
C LYS A 15 13.48 -12.39 -9.60
N ALA A 16 14.34 -12.98 -8.77
CA ALA A 16 15.38 -12.22 -8.06
C ALA A 16 16.36 -11.52 -9.02
N GLU A 17 16.76 -12.21 -10.09
CA GLU A 17 17.71 -11.70 -11.09
C GLU A 17 17.05 -10.65 -11.99
N ARG A 18 15.79 -10.88 -12.38
CA ARG A 18 15.10 -10.05 -13.38
C ARG A 18 14.29 -8.90 -12.77
N TYR A 19 14.21 -8.79 -11.45
CA TYR A 19 13.55 -7.69 -10.75
C TYR A 19 14.11 -6.31 -11.15
N VAL A 20 15.41 -6.24 -11.48
CA VAL A 20 16.05 -4.99 -11.92
C VAL A 20 15.50 -4.47 -13.26
N GLU A 21 14.95 -5.36 -14.10
CA GLU A 21 14.40 -5.07 -15.43
C GLU A 21 12.98 -4.47 -15.40
N LEU A 22 12.34 -4.47 -14.23
CA LEU A 22 11.03 -3.88 -14.00
C LEU A 22 11.11 -2.34 -13.94
N SER A 23 10.03 -1.69 -14.38
CA SER A 23 9.80 -0.27 -14.10
C SER A 23 9.66 -0.02 -12.60
N ASP A 24 9.88 1.21 -12.13
CA ASP A 24 9.68 1.54 -10.69
C ASP A 24 8.25 1.24 -10.22
N LYS A 25 7.26 1.45 -11.11
CA LYS A 25 5.86 1.12 -10.86
C LYS A 25 5.65 -0.39 -10.70
N ASP A 26 6.29 -1.19 -11.54
CA ASP A 26 6.16 -2.65 -11.50
C ASP A 26 6.99 -3.28 -10.38
N LYS A 27 8.12 -2.67 -10.01
CA LYS A 27 8.89 -3.01 -8.79
C LYS A 27 8.04 -2.82 -7.54
N PHE A 28 7.32 -1.69 -7.47
CA PHE A 28 6.37 -1.45 -6.38
C PHE A 28 5.28 -2.53 -6.34
N ARG A 29 4.70 -2.89 -7.49
CA ARG A 29 3.71 -3.98 -7.60
C ARG A 29 4.26 -5.33 -7.19
N ALA A 30 5.46 -5.70 -7.63
CA ALA A 30 6.15 -6.93 -7.24
C ALA A 30 6.35 -7.00 -5.72
N ARG A 31 6.83 -5.92 -5.10
CA ARG A 31 7.09 -5.86 -3.66
C ARG A 31 5.84 -6.01 -2.80
N ILE A 32 4.71 -5.43 -3.20
CA ILE A 32 3.44 -5.53 -2.45
C ILE A 32 2.70 -6.86 -2.71
N THR A 33 3.06 -7.59 -3.77
CA THR A 33 2.46 -8.87 -4.13
C THR A 33 3.24 -10.06 -3.57
N GLU A 34 4.57 -9.96 -3.46
CA GLU A 34 5.42 -11.04 -2.91
C GLU A 34 5.28 -11.26 -1.41
N PHE A 35 4.72 -10.31 -0.65
CA PHE A 35 4.74 -10.37 0.82
C PHE A 35 3.65 -11.22 1.47
N ASP A 36 2.58 -11.55 0.76
CA ASP A 36 1.56 -12.57 1.07
C ASP A 36 0.38 -12.30 0.16
N ALA A 37 -0.16 -13.29 -0.55
CA ALA A 37 -1.40 -13.12 -1.27
C ALA A 37 -2.56 -12.71 -0.33
N GLU A 38 -2.49 -13.13 0.95
CA GLU A 38 -3.41 -12.75 2.03
C GLU A 38 -3.25 -11.32 2.56
N ASN A 39 -2.07 -10.71 2.42
CA ASN A 39 -1.76 -9.34 2.87
C ASN A 39 -1.42 -8.40 1.70
N SER A 40 -1.75 -8.80 0.47
CA SER A 40 -1.43 -8.03 -0.72
C SER A 40 -2.20 -6.71 -0.72
N CYS A 41 -1.50 -5.61 -0.98
CA CYS A 41 -2.13 -4.30 -1.07
C CYS A 41 -2.76 -4.14 -2.45
N GLU A 42 -4.10 -4.09 -2.51
CA GLU A 42 -4.79 -3.70 -3.73
C GLU A 42 -4.65 -2.20 -3.97
N VAL A 43 -4.19 -1.82 -5.16
CA VAL A 43 -4.24 -0.42 -5.61
C VAL A 43 -5.68 -0.10 -5.98
N VAL A 44 -6.45 0.35 -5.00
CA VAL A 44 -7.83 0.81 -5.19
C VAL A 44 -7.85 2.27 -5.63
N LYS A 45 -8.80 2.63 -6.51
CA LYS A 45 -9.09 4.03 -6.80
C LYS A 45 -9.72 4.68 -5.57
N VAL A 46 -9.47 5.98 -5.38
CA VAL A 46 -10.18 6.77 -4.36
C VAL A 46 -11.68 6.60 -4.59
N SER A 47 -12.42 6.20 -3.56
CA SER A 47 -13.86 6.02 -3.68
C SER A 47 -14.54 7.37 -3.92
N THR A 48 -15.46 7.39 -4.88
CA THR A 48 -16.34 8.54 -5.15
C THR A 48 -17.74 8.34 -4.57
N LYS A 49 -17.97 7.23 -3.86
CA LYS A 49 -19.27 6.96 -3.23
C LYS A 49 -19.42 7.89 -2.03
N LYS A 50 -20.61 8.47 -1.91
CA LYS A 50 -20.92 9.44 -0.85
C LYS A 50 -20.78 8.79 0.53
N GLU A 51 -21.22 7.55 0.67
CA GLU A 51 -21.21 6.79 1.90
C GLU A 51 -19.78 6.54 2.40
N ASP A 52 -18.86 6.22 1.48
CA ASP A 52 -17.45 5.99 1.79
C ASP A 52 -16.76 7.29 2.23
N ILE A 53 -17.10 8.40 1.57
CA ILE A 53 -16.60 9.75 1.92
C ILE A 53 -17.09 10.15 3.31
N GLU A 54 -18.39 10.00 3.59
CA GLU A 54 -18.98 10.35 4.88
C GLU A 54 -18.41 9.49 6.02
N ALA A 55 -18.19 8.20 5.78
CA ALA A 55 -17.56 7.29 6.72
C ALA A 55 -16.12 7.70 7.04
N HIS A 56 -15.34 8.05 6.01
CA HIS A 56 -13.98 8.54 6.18
C HIS A 56 -13.94 9.85 6.98
N GLU A 57 -14.80 10.82 6.65
CA GLU A 57 -14.88 12.08 7.38
C GLU A 57 -15.26 11.88 8.85
N LYS A 58 -16.21 10.98 9.14
CA LYS A 58 -16.59 10.63 10.51
C LYS A 58 -15.40 10.06 11.27
N PHE A 59 -14.71 9.07 10.70
CA PHE A 59 -13.52 8.48 11.31
C PHE A 59 -12.44 9.54 11.60
N MET A 60 -12.17 10.42 10.64
CA MET A 60 -11.17 11.48 10.81
C MET A 60 -11.57 12.50 11.90
N ARG A 61 -12.87 12.79 12.07
CA ARG A 61 -13.35 13.64 13.18
C ARG A 61 -13.11 12.97 14.53
N GLU A 62 -13.45 11.70 14.67
CA GLU A 62 -13.26 10.93 15.91
C GLU A 62 -11.78 10.79 16.26
N LEU A 63 -10.92 10.51 15.26
CA LEU A 63 -9.48 10.43 15.46
C LEU A 63 -8.89 11.76 15.96
N LYS A 64 -9.28 12.89 15.36
CA LYS A 64 -8.84 14.23 15.81
C LYS A 64 -9.25 14.51 17.26
N GLN A 65 -10.48 14.12 17.63
CA GLN A 65 -10.96 14.27 19.00
C GLN A 65 -10.17 13.38 19.96
N ALA A 66 -9.91 12.12 19.60
CA ALA A 66 -9.12 11.20 20.42
C ALA A 66 -7.67 11.68 20.63
N ILE A 67 -7.06 12.30 19.62
CA ILE A 67 -5.74 12.95 19.74
C ILE A 67 -5.82 14.13 20.71
N LYS A 68 -6.83 14.99 20.59
CA LYS A 68 -7.03 16.14 21.48
C LYS A 68 -7.25 15.72 22.93
N GLU A 69 -7.96 14.61 23.15
CA GLU A 69 -8.21 14.03 24.46
C GLU A 69 -7.02 13.23 25.01
N GLY A 70 -5.93 13.10 24.26
CA GLY A 70 -4.75 12.33 24.67
C GLY A 70 -4.98 10.81 24.73
N LYS A 71 -6.07 10.30 24.14
CA LYS A 71 -6.39 8.87 24.06
C LYS A 71 -5.54 8.14 23.02
N VAL A 72 -5.06 8.87 22.01
CA VAL A 72 -4.22 8.36 20.94
C VAL A 72 -3.10 9.36 20.67
N ASN A 73 -1.88 8.85 20.45
CA ASN A 73 -0.71 9.65 20.10
C ASN A 73 -0.31 9.42 18.65
N LEU A 74 0.04 10.50 17.95
CA LEU A 74 0.69 10.42 16.65
C LEU A 74 2.19 10.26 16.85
N LEU A 75 2.72 9.07 16.53
CA LEU A 75 4.16 8.83 16.55
C LEU A 75 4.79 9.48 15.31
N GLN A 76 5.65 10.47 15.51
CA GLN A 76 6.51 10.97 14.45
C GLN A 76 7.76 10.08 14.38
N ARG A 77 8.06 9.55 13.19
CA ARG A 77 9.32 8.86 12.97
C ARG A 77 10.41 9.93 12.94
N ASN A 78 11.16 10.06 14.04
CA ASN A 78 12.38 10.84 14.05
C ASN A 78 13.33 10.23 13.01
N LYS A 79 13.79 11.06 12.08
CA LYS A 79 14.87 10.69 11.17
C LYS A 79 16.16 10.94 11.93
N ASP A 80 16.71 9.88 12.52
CA ASP A 80 18.12 9.84 12.91
C ASP A 80 19.00 9.64 11.67
#